data_AF-A0A7S2EBD8-F1
#
_entry.id   AF-A0A7S2EBD8-F1
#
_cell.length_a   1.000
_cell.length_b   1.000
_cell.length_c   1.000
_cell.angle_alpha   90.00
_cell.angle_beta   90.00
_cell.angle_gamma   90.00
#
_symmetry.space_group_name_H-M   'P 1'
#
loop_
_entity.id
_entity.type
_entity.pdbx_description
1 polymer ?
#
loop_
_entity_poly.entity_id
_entity_poly.type
_entity_poly.pdbx_seq_one_letter_code
_entity_poly.pdbx_strand_id
1 'polypeptide(L)'
;MIYEGKCDICEHGDNHWGHVLQKCKECSVLVHEACYGLEQSKGGKGGTKRLDWVCRACELKHLQPDGKRASRCVLCSVSGGVHAMHPIYDKEGPDGKQVMRPSGPAWAHTLCCVFLGSHRKTEGCVFACNKNGRYDGESDEGDTDEENDDEGEGEGEESNGNTSSIEAHHFVICRGGLPSHKSHFNLLQSYRKELKCSVCHVKDSAVKILRIPVQCCTGDEDEQVFASCHKTGKECWTATHVGCARWKVDSKTGLPPIHPRVFFWPGALDVDDGDIDGPMAQPIAEIYCGSCAAEISRHRKMELKQTAPSDKKKTKSLTKAGVDDDPKIGSKEKNTEKVNKKSKDAKPSSKSKEDKKNLSINSSKEKDKDKNSEKVSKKSKDAKP
;
A
#
# COMPACT_ATOMS: atom_id res chain seq x y z
N MET A 1 -7.19 12.04 21.65
CA MET A 1 -6.80 12.88 20.50
C MET A 1 -7.15 12.11 19.23
N ILE A 2 -7.91 12.68 18.28
CA ILE A 2 -8.24 12.02 17.01
C ILE A 2 -7.45 12.73 15.90
N TYR A 3 -6.81 11.96 15.01
CA TYR A 3 -6.12 12.55 13.87
C TYR A 3 -7.10 12.67 12.69
N GLU A 4 -7.17 13.86 12.09
CA GLU A 4 -7.87 14.04 10.83
C GLU A 4 -7.06 13.44 9.69
N GLY A 5 -7.69 12.60 8.88
CA GLY A 5 -7.07 11.96 7.72
C GLY A 5 -7.32 10.46 7.67
N LYS A 6 -6.52 9.79 6.83
CA LYS A 6 -6.63 8.36 6.56
C LYS A 6 -5.25 7.73 6.59
N CYS A 7 -5.19 6.49 6.99
CA CYS A 7 -4.01 5.64 6.87
C CYS A 7 -3.55 5.55 5.41
N ASP A 8 -2.27 5.80 5.14
CA ASP A 8 -1.67 5.73 3.79
C ASP A 8 -1.76 4.31 3.19
N ILE A 9 -1.91 3.30 4.04
CA ILE A 9 -1.93 1.88 3.69
C ILE A 9 -3.37 1.39 3.46
N CYS A 10 -4.22 1.39 4.50
CA CYS A 10 -5.60 0.87 4.38
C CYS A 10 -6.64 1.92 3.94
N GLU A 11 -6.31 3.21 3.89
CA GLU A 11 -7.24 4.30 3.53
C GLU A 11 -8.41 4.53 4.50
N HIS A 12 -8.37 3.92 5.68
CA HIS A 12 -9.35 4.12 6.75
C HIS A 12 -8.89 5.18 7.76
N GLY A 13 -9.87 5.78 8.45
CA GLY A 13 -9.63 6.76 9.50
C GLY A 13 -9.13 6.12 10.80
N ASP A 14 -8.90 6.97 11.78
CA ASP A 14 -8.52 6.58 13.14
C ASP A 14 -9.56 5.66 13.81
N ASN A 15 -9.12 4.75 14.67
CA ASN A 15 -9.93 3.74 15.37
C ASN A 15 -10.73 2.78 14.46
N HIS A 16 -10.34 2.61 13.20
CA HIS A 16 -10.96 1.62 12.33
C HIS A 16 -10.65 0.21 12.87
N TRP A 17 -11.69 -0.52 13.31
CA TRP A 17 -11.57 -1.84 13.95
C TRP A 17 -10.61 -1.89 15.14
N GLY A 18 -10.60 -0.83 15.96
CA GLY A 18 -9.74 -0.74 17.14
C GLY A 18 -8.30 -0.28 16.83
N HIS A 19 -7.92 -0.19 15.55
CA HIS A 19 -6.57 0.23 15.17
C HIS A 19 -6.34 1.72 15.37
N VAL A 20 -5.28 2.06 16.11
CA VAL A 20 -4.88 3.45 16.40
C VAL A 20 -4.07 4.01 15.24
N LEU A 21 -4.44 5.20 14.77
CA LEU A 21 -3.67 5.93 13.76
C LEU A 21 -2.52 6.70 14.42
N GLN A 22 -1.30 6.46 13.94
CA GLN A 22 -0.09 7.18 14.31
C GLN A 22 0.26 8.21 13.23
N LYS A 23 0.81 9.36 13.65
CA LYS A 23 1.22 10.45 12.76
C LYS A 23 2.71 10.71 12.94
N CYS A 24 3.48 10.59 11.86
CA CYS A 24 4.91 10.86 11.92
C CYS A 24 5.14 12.34 12.22
N LYS A 25 5.89 12.64 13.28
CA LYS A 25 6.20 14.01 13.71
C LYS A 25 6.94 14.82 12.64
N GLU A 26 7.74 14.16 11.80
CA GLU A 26 8.54 14.86 10.78
C GLU A 26 7.80 15.05 9.45
N CYS A 27 7.26 13.97 8.86
CA CYS A 27 6.69 14.01 7.51
C CYS A 27 5.16 13.96 7.48
N SER A 28 4.50 13.90 8.64
CA SER A 28 3.04 13.82 8.78
C SER A 28 2.38 12.60 8.11
N VAL A 29 3.13 11.57 7.71
CA VAL A 29 2.52 10.33 7.22
C VAL A 29 1.64 9.72 8.30
N LEU A 30 0.43 9.30 7.92
CA LEU A 30 -0.55 8.68 8.80
C LEU A 30 -0.60 7.18 8.51
N VAL A 31 -0.44 6.35 9.54
CA VAL A 31 -0.53 4.89 9.43
C VAL A 31 -1.15 4.30 10.68
N HIS A 32 -1.93 3.23 10.54
CA HIS A 32 -2.29 2.43 11.70
C HIS A 32 -1.10 1.60 12.18
N GLU A 33 -1.07 1.30 13.48
CA GLU A 33 -0.01 0.46 14.07
C GLU A 33 0.11 -0.88 13.35
N ALA A 34 -0.97 -1.67 13.28
CA ALA A 34 -0.96 -2.94 12.57
C ALA A 34 -0.64 -2.81 11.07
N CYS A 35 -1.17 -1.78 10.38
CA CYS A 35 -0.90 -1.58 8.96
C CYS A 35 0.59 -1.32 8.68
N TYR A 36 1.29 -0.64 9.59
CA TYR A 36 2.71 -0.32 9.44
C TYR A 36 3.63 -1.37 10.08
N GLY A 37 3.07 -2.37 10.77
CA GLY A 37 3.82 -3.33 11.57
C GLY A 37 4.47 -2.67 12.78
N LEU A 38 3.76 -1.80 13.50
CA LEU A 38 4.19 -1.31 14.81
C LEU A 38 3.63 -2.22 15.90
N GLU A 39 4.37 -2.37 16.99
CA GLU A 39 3.84 -2.95 18.22
C GLU A 39 2.58 -2.17 18.63
N GLN A 40 1.48 -2.89 18.89
CA GLN A 40 0.22 -2.27 19.24
C GLN A 40 0.32 -1.67 20.64
N SER A 41 -0.17 -0.45 20.78
CA SER A 41 -0.12 0.25 22.06
C SER A 41 -1.03 -0.44 23.08
N LYS A 42 -0.43 -1.01 24.14
CA LYS A 42 -1.13 -1.66 25.26
C LYS A 42 -2.13 -0.67 25.88
N GLY A 43 -3.42 -0.84 25.60
CA GLY A 43 -4.42 0.12 26.06
C GLY A 43 -5.82 -0.06 25.51
N GLY A 44 -6.32 -1.31 25.41
CA GLY A 44 -7.71 -1.61 25.03
C GLY A 44 -8.22 -0.89 23.77
N LYS A 45 -9.54 -0.74 23.66
CA LYS A 45 -10.19 0.00 22.56
C LYS A 45 -9.70 1.45 22.51
N GLY A 46 -8.81 1.74 21.56
CA GLY A 46 -8.31 3.08 21.25
C GLY A 46 -6.95 3.43 21.83
N GLY A 47 -6.01 2.47 21.84
CA GLY A 47 -4.65 2.55 22.39
C GLY A 47 -3.86 3.87 22.24
N THR A 48 -2.73 3.95 22.95
CA THR A 48 -2.03 5.23 23.16
C THR A 48 -1.36 5.80 21.91
N LYS A 49 -1.62 7.07 21.61
CA LYS A 49 -0.94 7.80 20.53
C LYS A 49 0.48 8.19 20.91
N ARG A 50 1.44 7.91 20.03
CA ARG A 50 2.86 8.23 20.19
C ARG A 50 3.14 9.60 19.56
N LEU A 51 3.11 10.66 20.37
CA LEU A 51 3.24 12.06 19.90
C LEU A 51 4.61 12.37 19.28
N ASP A 52 5.62 11.60 19.63
CA ASP A 52 7.00 11.70 19.20
C ASP A 52 7.38 10.64 18.15
N TRP A 53 6.43 9.85 17.66
CA TRP A 53 6.72 8.81 16.69
C TRP A 53 7.25 9.36 15.36
N VAL A 54 8.30 8.70 14.86
CA VAL A 54 8.96 9.00 13.58
C VAL A 54 8.94 7.73 12.73
N CYS A 55 8.45 7.83 11.48
CA CYS A 55 8.44 6.68 10.58
C CYS A 55 9.86 6.27 10.15
N ARG A 56 10.06 5.00 9.75
CA ARG A 56 11.38 4.44 9.40
C ARG A 56 12.13 5.25 8.34
N ALA A 57 11.42 5.77 7.34
CA ALA A 57 12.03 6.59 6.28
C ALA A 57 12.59 7.93 6.78
N CYS A 58 12.02 8.49 7.86
CA CYS A 58 12.51 9.72 8.48
C CYS A 58 13.65 9.43 9.46
N GLU A 59 13.53 8.36 10.25
CA GLU A 59 14.56 7.88 11.18
C GLU A 59 15.89 7.61 10.45
N LEU A 60 15.82 6.91 9.31
CA LEU A 60 16.98 6.51 8.52
C LEU A 60 17.32 7.47 7.35
N LYS A 61 16.80 8.70 7.35
CA LYS A 61 17.07 9.68 6.28
C LYS A 61 18.56 10.02 6.14
N HIS A 62 19.32 9.91 7.24
CA HIS A 62 20.76 10.13 7.27
C HIS A 62 21.55 9.07 6.46
N LEU A 63 20.95 7.92 6.16
CA LEU A 63 21.53 6.90 5.29
C LEU A 63 21.30 7.20 3.79
N GLN A 64 20.47 8.20 3.46
CA GLN A 64 20.28 8.60 2.07
C GLN A 64 21.42 9.54 1.63
N PRO A 65 21.90 9.44 0.38
CA PRO A 65 23.00 10.27 -0.12
C PRO A 65 22.76 11.79 -0.01
N ASP A 66 21.50 12.22 -0.05
CA ASP A 66 21.10 13.63 0.06
C ASP A 66 20.62 14.02 1.48
N GLY A 67 20.69 13.10 2.45
CA GLY A 67 20.18 13.28 3.80
C GLY A 67 18.65 13.44 3.88
N LYS A 68 17.92 13.21 2.78
CA LYS A 68 16.47 13.38 2.73
C LYS A 68 15.77 12.06 2.99
N ARG A 69 14.50 12.16 3.37
CA ARG A 69 13.61 11.01 3.52
C ARG A 69 13.53 10.25 2.20
N ALA A 70 13.56 8.92 2.26
CA ALA A 70 13.25 8.09 1.11
C ALA A 70 11.86 8.43 0.53
N SER A 71 11.81 8.55 -0.80
CA SER A 71 10.60 8.94 -1.55
C SER A 71 10.34 8.06 -2.78
N ARG A 72 11.24 7.11 -3.06
CA ARG A 72 11.18 6.25 -4.24
C ARG A 72 11.12 4.79 -3.86
N CYS A 73 10.03 4.13 -4.21
CA CYS A 73 9.86 2.70 -4.02
C CYS A 73 10.57 1.93 -5.13
N VAL A 74 11.34 0.89 -4.77
CA VAL A 74 12.02 0.00 -5.71
C VAL A 74 11.08 -1.05 -6.32
N LEU A 75 9.90 -1.25 -5.73
CA LEU A 75 8.93 -2.28 -6.13
C LEU A 75 7.86 -1.77 -7.11
N CYS A 76 7.78 -0.46 -7.35
CA CYS A 76 6.85 0.14 -8.31
C CYS A 76 7.47 1.32 -9.06
N SER A 77 6.67 2.03 -9.87
CA SER A 77 7.13 3.19 -10.66
C SER A 77 6.68 4.55 -10.09
N VAL A 78 6.14 4.58 -8.88
CA VAL A 78 5.76 5.83 -8.19
C VAL A 78 7.02 6.44 -7.57
N SER A 79 7.22 7.74 -7.83
CA SER A 79 8.43 8.47 -7.45
C SER A 79 8.15 9.77 -6.68
N GLY A 80 6.91 10.00 -6.26
CA GLY A 80 6.49 11.19 -5.54
C GLY A 80 5.45 10.86 -4.47
N GLY A 81 5.09 11.86 -3.67
CA GLY A 81 4.22 11.71 -2.51
C GLY A 81 4.97 11.36 -1.22
N VAL A 82 4.26 11.43 -0.10
CA VAL A 82 4.75 11.03 1.22
C VAL A 82 4.01 9.76 1.61
N HIS A 83 4.68 8.61 1.43
CA HIS A 83 4.10 7.30 1.66
C HIS A 83 4.82 6.57 2.78
N ALA A 84 4.12 5.64 3.44
CA ALA A 84 4.70 4.70 4.40
C ALA A 84 5.75 3.83 3.71
N MET A 85 6.98 3.81 4.23
CA MET A 85 8.09 3.09 3.62
C MET A 85 8.91 2.32 4.65
N HIS A 86 9.51 1.23 4.19
CA HIS A 86 10.48 0.42 4.90
C HIS A 86 11.72 0.15 4.05
N PRO A 87 12.88 -0.08 4.68
CA PRO A 87 14.08 -0.49 3.97
C PRO A 87 13.93 -1.94 3.47
N ILE A 88 14.54 -2.24 2.32
CA ILE A 88 14.57 -3.59 1.73
C ILE A 88 15.94 -4.23 1.96
N TYR A 89 15.95 -5.43 2.53
CA TYR A 89 17.12 -6.23 2.86
C TYR A 89 17.24 -7.44 1.94
N ASP A 90 18.46 -7.96 1.80
CA ASP A 90 18.78 -9.07 0.89
C ASP A 90 18.58 -10.47 1.49
N LYS A 91 18.62 -10.60 2.82
CA LYS A 91 18.34 -11.81 3.58
C LYS A 91 17.85 -11.45 4.98
N GLU A 92 17.27 -12.44 5.66
CA GLU A 92 16.86 -12.35 7.05
C GLU A 92 18.04 -12.55 8.02
N GLY A 93 17.76 -12.41 9.31
CA GLY A 93 18.73 -12.55 10.39
C GLY A 93 19.65 -11.34 10.59
N PRO A 94 20.57 -11.42 11.57
CA PRO A 94 21.44 -10.31 11.98
C PRO A 94 22.42 -9.87 10.89
N ASP A 95 22.72 -10.75 9.93
CA ASP A 95 23.64 -10.48 8.83
C ASP A 95 22.95 -9.86 7.60
N GLY A 96 21.63 -9.66 7.64
CA GLY A 96 20.87 -9.04 6.57
C GLY A 96 21.39 -7.63 6.27
N LYS A 97 21.60 -7.31 5.00
CA LYS A 97 22.06 -5.98 4.58
C LYS A 97 20.99 -5.31 3.74
N GLN A 98 20.82 -4.01 3.95
CA GLN A 98 19.96 -3.22 3.07
C GLN A 98 20.48 -3.30 1.64
N VAL A 99 19.60 -3.61 0.69
CA VAL A 99 19.94 -3.76 -0.72
C VAL A 99 20.40 -2.41 -1.26
N MET A 100 21.63 -2.35 -1.79
CA MET A 100 22.17 -1.11 -2.37
C MET A 100 21.89 -1.03 -3.88
N ARG A 101 21.48 0.16 -4.35
CA ARG A 101 21.32 0.49 -5.77
C ARG A 101 22.28 1.62 -6.15
N PRO A 102 22.53 1.86 -7.46
CA PRO A 102 23.30 3.03 -7.91
C PRO A 102 22.75 4.36 -7.39
N SER A 103 21.44 4.43 -7.11
CA SER A 103 20.76 5.61 -6.56
C SER A 103 20.73 5.67 -5.03
N GLY A 104 21.40 4.75 -4.34
CA GLY A 104 21.39 4.64 -2.87
C GLY A 104 20.66 3.39 -2.34
N PRO A 105 20.43 3.33 -1.02
CA PRO A 105 19.76 2.20 -0.38
C PRO A 105 18.35 1.94 -0.93
N ALA A 106 17.93 0.69 -0.98
CA ALA A 106 16.62 0.28 -1.47
C ALA A 106 15.54 0.50 -0.41
N TRP A 107 14.47 1.14 -0.84
CA TRP A 107 13.28 1.41 -0.05
C TRP A 107 12.04 0.97 -0.80
N ALA A 108 11.03 0.52 -0.08
CA ALA A 108 9.75 0.19 -0.67
C ALA A 108 8.60 0.77 0.13
N HIS A 109 7.47 0.99 -0.53
CA HIS A 109 6.23 1.30 0.16
C HIS A 109 5.80 0.09 0.98
N THR A 110 5.40 0.29 2.23
CA THR A 110 4.91 -0.79 3.11
C THR A 110 3.80 -1.57 2.41
N LEU A 111 2.83 -0.87 1.80
CA LEU A 111 1.74 -1.46 1.04
C LEU A 111 2.22 -2.35 -0.12
N CYS A 112 3.30 -1.98 -0.83
CA CYS A 112 3.84 -2.82 -1.89
C CYS A 112 4.44 -4.11 -1.33
N CYS A 113 5.13 -4.05 -0.19
CA CYS A 113 5.71 -5.22 0.44
C CYS A 113 4.64 -6.16 0.98
N VAL A 114 3.64 -5.63 1.70
CA VAL A 114 2.54 -6.41 2.28
C VAL A 114 1.82 -7.20 1.20
N PHE A 115 1.41 -6.54 0.12
CA PHE A 115 0.74 -7.22 -1.00
C PHE A 115 1.60 -8.30 -1.65
N LEU A 116 2.90 -8.07 -1.78
CA LEU A 116 3.79 -9.07 -2.37
C LEU A 116 3.96 -10.27 -1.44
N GLY A 117 4.01 -10.04 -0.13
CA GLY A 117 4.11 -11.10 0.87
C GLY A 117 2.83 -11.91 1.06
N SER A 118 1.67 -11.30 0.86
CA SER A 118 0.36 -11.93 1.13
C SER A 118 -0.38 -12.41 -0.12
N HIS A 119 0.03 -12.00 -1.32
CA HIS A 119 -0.67 -12.42 -2.53
C HIS A 119 -0.20 -13.81 -2.94
N ARG A 120 -1.12 -14.79 -2.98
CA ARG A 120 -0.91 -16.21 -3.31
C ARG A 120 0.21 -16.50 -4.32
N LYS A 121 0.18 -15.80 -5.45
CA LYS A 121 1.15 -16.02 -6.55
C LYS A 121 2.54 -15.44 -6.35
N THR A 122 2.72 -14.55 -5.37
CA THR A 122 4.00 -13.90 -5.05
C THR A 122 4.37 -14.05 -3.58
N GLU A 123 3.58 -14.76 -2.80
CA GLU A 123 3.81 -14.98 -1.39
C GLU A 123 5.22 -15.54 -1.15
N GLY A 124 5.79 -15.19 -0.01
CA GLY A 124 7.17 -15.54 0.31
C GLY A 124 8.24 -14.86 -0.57
N CYS A 125 7.91 -14.05 -1.58
CA CYS A 125 8.91 -13.30 -2.34
C CYS A 125 9.43 -12.07 -1.58
N VAL A 126 8.58 -11.49 -0.75
CA VAL A 126 8.89 -10.36 0.14
C VAL A 126 8.21 -10.62 1.48
N PHE A 127 8.94 -10.51 2.57
CA PHE A 127 8.38 -10.76 3.91
C PHE A 127 8.91 -9.77 4.94
N ALA A 128 8.14 -9.57 6.01
CA ALA A 128 8.46 -8.63 7.08
C ALA A 128 9.36 -9.31 8.12
N CYS A 129 10.41 -8.61 8.57
CA CYS A 129 11.27 -9.07 9.64
C CYS A 129 11.26 -8.08 10.80
N ASN A 130 11.38 -8.61 12.02
CA ASN A 130 11.56 -7.78 13.21
C ASN A 130 12.96 -7.17 13.29
N LYS A 131 13.22 -6.39 14.35
CA LYS A 131 14.52 -5.73 14.57
C LYS A 131 15.70 -6.71 14.70
N ASN A 132 15.44 -7.96 15.06
CA ASN A 132 16.45 -9.02 15.18
C ASN A 132 16.63 -9.79 13.87
N GLY A 133 15.87 -9.44 12.82
CA GLY A 133 15.90 -10.15 11.54
C GLY A 133 15.11 -11.45 11.51
N ARG A 134 14.32 -11.78 12.55
CA ARG A 134 13.47 -12.99 12.54
C ARG A 134 12.19 -12.74 11.74
N TYR A 135 11.76 -13.76 11.02
CA TYR A 135 10.49 -13.85 10.29
C TYR A 135 9.47 -14.68 11.09
N ASP A 136 8.19 -14.32 11.05
CA ASP A 136 7.11 -14.94 11.86
C ASP A 136 6.79 -16.40 11.48
N GLY A 137 7.29 -16.86 10.32
CA GLY A 137 7.01 -18.21 9.81
C GLY A 137 8.03 -19.27 10.23
N GLU A 138 9.12 -18.89 10.88
CA GLU A 138 10.06 -19.87 11.45
C GLU A 138 9.57 -20.22 12.85
N SER A 139 8.68 -21.21 12.94
CA SER A 139 8.49 -21.92 14.20
C SER A 139 9.85 -22.50 14.58
N ASP A 140 10.32 -22.17 15.78
CA ASP A 140 11.58 -22.65 16.35
C ASP A 140 11.42 -24.13 16.73
N GLU A 141 11.02 -24.98 15.77
CA GLU A 141 10.82 -26.43 15.90
C GLU A 141 12.15 -27.19 15.86
N GLY A 142 13.25 -26.51 16.19
CA GLY A 142 14.60 -27.06 16.20
C GLY A 142 14.96 -27.68 17.55
N ASP A 143 14.83 -29.01 17.59
CA ASP A 143 15.56 -29.95 18.45
C ASP A 143 15.43 -29.79 19.97
N THR A 144 14.36 -30.36 20.52
CA THR A 144 14.43 -31.01 21.84
C THR A 144 14.34 -32.52 21.65
N ASP A 145 15.45 -33.12 21.20
CA ASP A 145 15.77 -34.53 21.47
C ASP A 145 16.12 -34.70 22.96
N GLU A 146 15.17 -34.42 23.85
CA GLU A 146 15.26 -34.83 25.25
C GLU A 146 14.33 -36.03 25.47
N GLU A 147 14.88 -37.21 25.20
CA GLU A 147 14.42 -38.48 25.77
C GLU A 147 14.49 -38.37 27.30
N ASN A 148 13.41 -37.89 27.93
CA ASN A 148 13.19 -38.10 29.36
C ASN A 148 11.82 -38.73 29.56
N ASP A 149 11.85 -40.06 29.64
CA ASP A 149 10.78 -40.92 30.15
C ASP A 149 10.53 -40.60 31.63
N ASP A 150 9.78 -39.53 31.92
CA ASP A 150 9.22 -39.31 33.27
C ASP A 150 7.69 -39.17 33.17
N GLU A 151 7.01 -40.23 33.61
CA GLU A 151 5.56 -40.38 33.66
C GLU A 151 4.96 -39.45 34.73
N GLY A 152 4.97 -38.15 34.47
CA GLY A 152 4.31 -37.13 35.28
C GLY A 152 2.98 -36.71 34.68
N GLU A 153 1.86 -37.16 35.28
CA GLU A 153 0.51 -36.62 35.03
C GLU A 153 0.46 -35.13 35.48
N GLY A 154 0.94 -34.23 34.62
CA GLY A 154 0.95 -32.79 34.83
C GLY A 154 -0.21 -32.12 34.10
N GLU A 155 -1.13 -31.52 34.87
CA GLU A 155 -2.29 -30.78 34.41
C GLU A 155 -1.90 -29.72 33.36
N GLY A 156 -2.66 -29.70 32.25
CA GLY A 156 -2.35 -28.95 31.04
C GLY A 156 -2.15 -27.46 31.27
N GLU A 157 -0.89 -27.02 31.15
CA GLU A 157 -0.60 -25.63 30.88
C GLU A 157 -1.09 -25.32 29.47
N GLU A 158 -2.28 -24.72 29.40
CA GLU A 158 -2.76 -24.04 28.21
C GLU A 158 -1.73 -22.97 27.85
N SER A 159 -0.82 -23.34 26.94
CA SER A 159 0.04 -22.44 26.20
C SER A 159 -0.87 -21.44 25.48
N ASN A 160 -1.19 -20.36 26.19
CA ASN A 160 -1.77 -19.16 25.61
C ASN A 160 -0.74 -18.61 24.62
N GLY A 161 -0.82 -19.12 23.39
CA GLY A 161 -0.05 -18.71 22.23
C GLY A 161 -0.38 -17.26 21.92
N ASN A 162 0.22 -16.36 22.71
CA ASN A 162 0.14 -14.94 22.52
C ASN A 162 0.87 -14.67 21.20
N THR A 163 0.09 -14.58 20.12
CA THR A 163 0.50 -14.21 18.77
C THR A 163 1.06 -12.79 18.85
N SER A 164 2.33 -12.71 19.26
CA SER A 164 3.07 -11.48 19.44
C SER A 164 3.18 -10.80 18.08
N SER A 165 2.23 -9.91 17.78
CA SER A 165 2.18 -9.12 16.55
C SER A 165 3.57 -8.59 16.23
N ILE A 166 4.18 -9.14 15.17
CA ILE A 166 5.55 -8.80 14.83
C ILE A 166 5.65 -7.34 14.42
N GLU A 167 6.50 -6.60 15.13
CA GLU A 167 6.92 -5.27 14.70
C GLU A 167 7.77 -5.39 13.42
N ALA A 168 7.22 -5.05 12.27
CA ALA A 168 7.95 -4.99 11.01
C ALA A 168 9.01 -3.87 11.08
N HIS A 169 10.27 -4.24 11.27
CA HIS A 169 11.39 -3.31 11.25
C HIS A 169 11.86 -3.04 9.81
N HIS A 170 11.88 -4.09 9.00
CA HIS A 170 12.32 -4.07 7.61
C HIS A 170 11.62 -5.16 6.82
N PHE A 171 11.79 -5.14 5.50
CA PHE A 171 11.35 -6.23 4.63
C PHE A 171 12.54 -6.88 3.94
N VAL A 172 12.49 -8.18 3.76
CA VAL A 172 13.47 -8.96 3.02
C VAL A 172 12.91 -9.30 1.64
N ILE A 173 13.73 -9.22 0.60
CA ILE A 173 13.37 -9.72 -0.73
C ILE A 173 14.14 -11.00 -1.05
N CYS A 174 13.44 -12.06 -1.41
CA CYS A 174 14.05 -13.33 -1.79
C CYS A 174 14.96 -13.17 -3.01
N ARG A 175 16.25 -13.53 -2.86
CA ARG A 175 17.25 -13.52 -3.95
C ARG A 175 17.72 -14.92 -4.38
N GLY A 176 17.08 -15.98 -3.89
CA GLY A 176 17.39 -17.37 -4.26
C GLY A 176 18.72 -17.90 -3.69
N GLY A 177 19.28 -17.23 -2.68
CA GLY A 177 20.52 -17.65 -2.03
C GLY A 177 20.34 -18.84 -1.08
N LEU A 178 19.15 -19.00 -0.50
CA LEU A 178 18.81 -20.14 0.33
C LEU A 178 18.03 -21.18 -0.48
N PRO A 179 18.24 -22.49 -0.25
CA PRO A 179 17.48 -23.55 -0.92
C PRO A 179 15.96 -23.39 -0.78
N SER A 180 15.48 -23.02 0.41
CA SER A 180 14.07 -22.71 0.71
C SER A 180 13.51 -21.57 -0.15
N HIS A 181 14.36 -20.59 -0.54
CA HIS A 181 13.94 -19.40 -1.30
C HIS A 181 14.06 -19.56 -2.81
N LYS A 182 14.60 -20.68 -3.31
CA LYS A 182 14.89 -20.87 -4.74
C LYS A 182 13.61 -20.96 -5.58
N SER A 183 12.56 -21.60 -5.07
CA SER A 183 11.25 -21.68 -5.72
C SER A 183 10.62 -20.30 -5.88
N HIS A 184 10.51 -19.54 -4.78
CA HIS A 184 9.97 -18.17 -4.78
C HIS A 184 10.78 -17.24 -5.68
N PHE A 185 12.11 -17.35 -5.65
CA PHE A 185 12.96 -16.55 -6.53
C PHE A 185 12.72 -16.86 -8.02
N ASN A 186 12.64 -18.13 -8.39
CA ASN A 186 12.40 -18.52 -9.79
C ASN A 186 11.02 -18.06 -10.28
N LEU A 187 9.99 -18.21 -9.43
CA LEU A 187 8.65 -17.70 -9.67
C LEU A 187 8.66 -16.18 -9.87
N LEU A 188 9.38 -15.46 -9.01
CA LEU A 188 9.52 -14.01 -9.14
C LEU A 188 10.19 -13.60 -10.47
N GLN A 189 11.19 -14.36 -10.91
CA GLN A 189 11.86 -14.11 -12.18
C GLN A 189 10.98 -14.40 -13.39
N SER A 190 10.13 -15.44 -13.36
CA SER A 190 9.16 -15.66 -14.44
C SER A 190 8.13 -14.53 -14.50
N TYR A 191 7.62 -14.09 -13.35
CA TYR A 191 6.63 -13.00 -13.27
C TYR A 191 7.18 -11.70 -13.85
N ARG A 192 8.42 -11.34 -13.51
CA ARG A 192 9.09 -10.15 -14.06
C ARG A 192 9.29 -10.20 -15.58
N LYS A 193 9.49 -11.40 -16.14
CA LYS A 193 9.69 -11.59 -17.59
C LYS A 193 8.36 -11.53 -18.35
N GLU A 194 7.32 -12.13 -17.80
CA GLU A 194 6.04 -12.34 -18.50
C GLU A 194 5.06 -11.20 -18.30
N LEU A 195 5.02 -10.63 -17.10
CA LEU A 195 4.00 -9.66 -16.73
C LEU A 195 4.42 -8.23 -17.06
N LYS A 196 3.45 -7.44 -17.50
CA LYS A 196 3.59 -6.01 -17.75
C LYS A 196 2.60 -5.26 -16.89
N CYS A 197 3.07 -4.27 -16.13
CA CYS A 197 2.18 -3.44 -15.34
C CYS A 197 1.21 -2.68 -16.26
N SER A 198 -0.07 -2.91 -16.09
CA SER A 198 -1.15 -2.30 -16.88
C SER A 198 -1.27 -0.78 -16.68
N VAL A 199 -0.67 -0.22 -15.63
CA VAL A 199 -0.74 1.22 -15.32
C VAL A 199 0.47 1.99 -15.81
N CYS A 200 1.70 1.50 -15.54
CA CYS A 200 2.91 2.20 -16.01
C CYS A 200 3.41 1.70 -17.36
N HIS A 201 2.88 0.59 -17.86
CA HIS A 201 3.29 -0.05 -19.11
C HIS A 201 4.77 -0.42 -19.19
N VAL A 202 5.48 -0.45 -18.07
CA VAL A 202 6.88 -0.86 -18.03
C VAL A 202 6.95 -2.37 -17.88
N LYS A 203 7.81 -3.02 -18.69
CA LYS A 203 8.23 -4.41 -18.51
C LYS A 203 9.41 -4.44 -17.55
N ASP A 204 9.41 -5.39 -16.62
CA ASP A 204 10.41 -5.47 -15.55
C ASP A 204 11.42 -6.60 -15.77
N SER A 205 11.69 -6.93 -17.05
CA SER A 205 12.54 -8.06 -17.45
C SER A 205 14.04 -7.84 -17.18
N ALA A 206 14.49 -6.62 -16.88
CA ALA A 206 15.90 -6.36 -16.63
C ALA A 206 16.31 -6.84 -15.24
N VAL A 207 17.41 -7.61 -15.16
CA VAL A 207 17.93 -8.25 -13.94
C VAL A 207 18.11 -7.28 -12.76
N LYS A 208 18.41 -6.01 -13.03
CA LYS A 208 18.66 -4.98 -12.00
C LYS A 208 17.39 -4.27 -11.50
N ILE A 209 16.22 -4.62 -12.04
CA ILE A 209 14.94 -4.01 -11.66
C ILE A 209 14.28 -4.86 -10.58
N LEU A 210 13.95 -4.23 -9.45
CA LEU A 210 13.31 -4.90 -8.32
C LEU A 210 11.78 -4.83 -8.36
N ARG A 211 11.19 -4.14 -9.34
CA ARG A 211 9.73 -4.01 -9.46
C ARG A 211 9.08 -5.37 -9.68
N ILE A 212 7.91 -5.55 -9.08
CA ILE A 212 7.18 -6.83 -9.12
C ILE A 212 5.70 -6.50 -9.35
N PRO A 213 5.15 -6.83 -10.53
CA PRO A 213 3.72 -6.69 -10.75
C PRO A 213 2.96 -7.83 -10.05
N VAL A 214 1.81 -7.50 -9.49
CA VAL A 214 0.88 -8.44 -8.87
C VAL A 214 -0.31 -8.64 -9.80
N GLN A 215 -0.81 -9.86 -9.90
CA GLN A 215 -1.96 -10.19 -10.74
C GLN A 215 -3.26 -9.65 -10.11
N CYS A 216 -4.28 -9.43 -10.92
CA CYS A 216 -5.62 -9.06 -10.46
C CYS A 216 -6.27 -10.24 -9.70
N CYS A 217 -6.87 -9.96 -8.54
CA CYS A 217 -7.50 -10.97 -7.68
C CYS A 217 -8.84 -11.49 -8.23
N THR A 218 -9.46 -10.82 -9.21
CA THR A 218 -10.74 -11.28 -9.79
C THR A 218 -10.67 -12.73 -10.27
N GLY A 219 -11.52 -13.57 -9.69
CA GLY A 219 -11.61 -15.00 -10.01
C GLY A 219 -10.47 -15.85 -9.45
N ASP A 220 -9.64 -15.29 -8.57
CA ASP A 220 -8.75 -16.08 -7.72
C ASP A 220 -9.59 -16.79 -6.63
N GLU A 221 -9.13 -17.94 -6.16
CA GLU A 221 -9.82 -18.69 -5.10
C GLU A 221 -9.74 -17.98 -3.74
N ASP A 222 -8.70 -17.16 -3.57
CA ASP A 222 -8.49 -16.33 -2.37
C ASP A 222 -9.18 -14.96 -2.47
N GLU A 223 -10.00 -14.73 -3.51
CA GLU A 223 -10.83 -13.52 -3.59
C GLU A 223 -11.97 -13.60 -2.57
N GLN A 224 -11.88 -12.82 -1.50
CA GLN A 224 -12.82 -12.91 -0.38
C GLN A 224 -13.88 -11.81 -0.43
N VAL A 225 -13.50 -10.55 -0.66
CA VAL A 225 -14.38 -9.41 -0.43
C VAL A 225 -15.25 -9.09 -1.65
N PHE A 226 -14.72 -9.30 -2.86
CA PHE A 226 -15.39 -8.86 -4.09
C PHE A 226 -15.75 -9.96 -5.08
N ALA A 227 -15.63 -11.23 -4.71
CA ALA A 227 -15.99 -12.36 -5.57
C ALA A 227 -17.42 -12.22 -6.15
N SER A 228 -18.38 -11.72 -5.36
CA SER A 228 -19.76 -11.48 -5.78
C SER A 228 -19.95 -10.34 -6.78
N CYS A 229 -18.97 -9.45 -6.93
CA CYS A 229 -19.04 -8.30 -7.84
C CYS A 229 -18.80 -8.69 -9.32
N HIS A 230 -18.22 -9.87 -9.56
CA HIS A 230 -17.74 -10.28 -10.88
C HIS A 230 -18.68 -11.28 -11.55
N LYS A 231 -19.02 -11.00 -12.83
CA LYS A 231 -20.05 -11.79 -13.56
C LYS A 231 -19.55 -13.12 -14.08
N THR A 232 -18.25 -13.25 -14.34
CA THR A 232 -17.74 -14.26 -15.28
C THR A 232 -17.12 -15.47 -14.61
N GLY A 233 -16.86 -15.46 -13.30
CA GLY A 233 -16.11 -16.52 -12.61
C GLY A 233 -14.77 -16.87 -13.27
N LYS A 234 -14.26 -16.00 -14.15
CA LYS A 234 -13.04 -16.18 -14.93
C LYS A 234 -11.94 -15.39 -14.27
N GLU A 235 -10.82 -16.05 -14.05
CA GLU A 235 -9.62 -15.44 -13.51
C GLU A 235 -9.09 -14.33 -14.42
N CYS A 236 -8.74 -13.19 -13.82
CA CYS A 236 -8.17 -12.04 -14.51
C CYS A 236 -6.64 -12.07 -14.48
N TRP A 237 -6.00 -12.20 -15.65
CA TRP A 237 -4.54 -12.25 -15.79
C TRP A 237 -3.87 -10.87 -15.91
N THR A 238 -4.60 -9.79 -15.70
CA THR A 238 -4.02 -8.45 -15.79
C THR A 238 -3.17 -8.17 -14.57
N ALA A 239 -1.91 -7.78 -14.79
CA ALA A 239 -0.99 -7.46 -13.71
C ALA A 239 -0.77 -5.95 -13.53
N THR A 240 -0.45 -5.53 -12.32
CA THR A 240 -0.12 -4.14 -11.98
C THR A 240 0.86 -4.06 -10.82
N HIS A 241 1.71 -3.04 -10.78
CA HIS A 241 2.43 -2.73 -9.53
C HIS A 241 1.44 -2.13 -8.53
N VAL A 242 1.52 -2.57 -7.28
CA VAL A 242 0.64 -2.11 -6.18
C VAL A 242 0.66 -0.59 -6.05
N GLY A 243 1.85 0.01 -5.92
CA GLY A 243 1.97 1.46 -5.83
C GLY A 243 1.47 2.20 -7.07
N CYS A 244 1.62 1.63 -8.27
CA CYS A 244 1.08 2.23 -9.48
C CYS A 244 -0.45 2.19 -9.49
N ALA A 245 -1.06 1.09 -9.06
CA ALA A 245 -2.51 0.97 -8.96
C ALA A 245 -3.11 1.93 -7.93
N ARG A 246 -2.35 2.22 -6.86
CA ARG A 246 -2.76 3.08 -5.75
C ARG A 246 -2.57 4.57 -6.03
N TRP A 247 -1.35 4.99 -6.36
CA TRP A 247 -0.96 6.41 -6.30
C TRP A 247 -0.58 7.02 -7.65
N LYS A 248 -0.40 6.22 -8.70
CA LYS A 248 0.03 6.78 -9.98
C LYS A 248 -1.11 7.59 -10.60
N VAL A 249 -0.87 8.89 -10.73
CA VAL A 249 -1.74 9.79 -11.50
C VAL A 249 -1.69 9.43 -12.98
N ASP A 250 -2.83 9.54 -13.64
CA ASP A 250 -2.90 9.35 -15.08
C ASP A 250 -2.16 10.48 -15.79
N SER A 251 -1.27 10.14 -16.72
CA SER A 251 -0.38 11.14 -17.35
C SER A 251 -1.11 12.07 -18.31
N LYS A 252 -2.32 11.73 -18.77
CA LYS A 252 -3.11 12.56 -19.68
C LYS A 252 -3.98 13.54 -18.90
N THR A 253 -4.58 13.08 -17.81
CA THR A 253 -5.53 13.87 -17.01
C THR A 253 -4.89 14.55 -15.81
N GLY A 254 -3.75 14.05 -15.33
CA GLY A 254 -3.12 14.48 -14.07
C GLY A 254 -3.93 14.09 -12.83
N LEU A 255 -4.98 13.28 -12.99
CA LEU A 255 -5.89 12.91 -11.92
C LEU A 255 -5.54 11.55 -11.31
N PRO A 256 -5.88 11.33 -10.03
CA PRO A 256 -5.78 10.02 -9.41
C PRO A 256 -6.73 9.00 -10.09
N PRO A 257 -6.54 7.69 -9.86
CA PRO A 257 -7.45 6.67 -10.35
C PRO A 257 -8.90 6.94 -9.93
N ILE A 258 -9.83 6.89 -10.89
CA ILE A 258 -11.27 7.11 -10.65
C ILE A 258 -11.87 6.02 -9.75
N HIS A 259 -11.38 4.79 -9.92
CA HIS A 259 -11.83 3.61 -9.19
C HIS A 259 -10.70 3.12 -8.29
N PRO A 260 -10.93 2.92 -6.98
CA PRO A 260 -9.96 2.28 -6.10
C PRO A 260 -9.63 0.88 -6.64
N ARG A 261 -8.34 0.59 -6.73
CA ARG A 261 -7.81 -0.68 -7.26
C ARG A 261 -7.13 -1.55 -6.23
N VAL A 262 -6.81 -0.98 -5.07
CA VAL A 262 -6.04 -1.64 -4.02
C VAL A 262 -6.86 -1.52 -2.75
N PHE A 263 -7.17 -2.65 -2.13
CA PHE A 263 -7.95 -2.72 -0.90
C PHE A 263 -7.16 -3.52 0.12
N PHE A 264 -6.94 -2.91 1.29
CA PHE A 264 -6.19 -3.53 2.36
C PHE A 264 -6.93 -3.38 3.67
N TRP A 265 -7.09 -4.51 4.36
CA TRP A 265 -7.72 -4.59 5.67
C TRP A 265 -6.71 -5.25 6.62
N PRO A 266 -6.32 -4.60 7.72
CA PRO A 266 -5.29 -5.13 8.62
C PRO A 266 -5.74 -6.27 9.55
N GLY A 267 -6.97 -6.78 9.41
CA GLY A 267 -7.59 -7.66 10.40
C GLY A 267 -8.22 -6.88 11.57
N ALA A 268 -9.01 -7.53 12.42
CA ALA A 268 -9.58 -6.95 13.63
C ALA A 268 -8.72 -7.32 14.86
N LEU A 269 -8.57 -6.40 15.83
CA LEU A 269 -7.83 -6.67 17.08
C LEU A 269 -8.67 -7.38 18.13
N ASP A 270 -9.96 -7.06 18.16
CA ASP A 270 -10.90 -7.49 19.21
C ASP A 270 -11.86 -8.51 18.61
N VAL A 271 -11.36 -9.66 18.17
CA VAL A 271 -12.22 -10.82 17.99
C VAL A 271 -12.29 -11.47 19.36
N ASP A 272 -13.35 -11.15 20.12
CA ASP A 272 -13.64 -11.84 21.39
C ASP A 272 -13.52 -13.35 21.11
N ASP A 273 -12.83 -14.09 21.99
CA ASP A 273 -12.30 -15.45 21.77
C ASP A 273 -13.32 -16.50 21.29
N GLY A 274 -14.61 -16.16 21.19
CA GLY A 274 -15.69 -17.02 20.70
C GLY A 274 -16.12 -16.83 19.23
N ASP A 275 -15.69 -15.78 18.51
CA ASP A 275 -16.16 -15.47 17.14
C ASP A 275 -14.99 -15.21 16.15
N ILE A 276 -13.88 -15.94 16.32
CA ILE A 276 -12.63 -15.76 15.55
C ILE A 276 -12.78 -16.00 14.03
N ASP A 277 -13.85 -16.69 13.60
CA ASP A 277 -14.04 -17.10 12.20
C ASP A 277 -14.62 -16.02 11.28
N GLY A 278 -14.67 -14.77 11.72
CA GLY A 278 -15.07 -13.66 10.87
C GLY A 278 -14.09 -13.49 9.68
N PRO A 279 -14.57 -13.27 8.44
CA PRO A 279 -13.71 -13.12 7.25
C PRO A 279 -12.77 -11.91 7.33
N MET A 280 -12.90 -11.05 8.35
CA MET A 280 -12.06 -9.87 8.55
C MET A 280 -11.16 -9.99 9.79
N ALA A 281 -11.04 -11.17 10.40
CA ALA A 281 -10.13 -11.41 11.50
C ALA A 281 -8.66 -11.29 11.05
N GLN A 282 -8.35 -11.84 9.86
CA GLN A 282 -7.01 -11.81 9.29
C GLN A 282 -6.81 -10.62 8.33
N PRO A 283 -5.55 -10.21 8.10
CA PRO A 283 -5.24 -9.22 7.09
C PRO A 283 -5.65 -9.69 5.68
N ILE A 284 -6.38 -8.85 4.94
CA ILE A 284 -6.77 -9.09 3.55
C ILE A 284 -6.14 -8.04 2.65
N ALA A 285 -5.54 -8.49 1.55
CA ALA A 285 -4.92 -7.63 0.54
C ALA A 285 -5.40 -8.02 -0.87
N GLU A 286 -6.29 -7.22 -1.45
CA GLU A 286 -6.86 -7.47 -2.78
C GLU A 286 -6.55 -6.34 -3.76
N ILE A 287 -6.11 -6.71 -4.96
CA ILE A 287 -5.74 -5.77 -6.02
C ILE A 287 -6.44 -6.09 -7.32
N TYR A 288 -6.93 -5.05 -7.99
CA TYR A 288 -7.76 -5.16 -9.17
C TYR A 288 -7.22 -4.33 -10.32
N CYS A 289 -7.35 -4.87 -11.53
CA CYS A 289 -7.11 -4.09 -12.72
C CYS A 289 -8.18 -3.00 -12.91
N GLY A 290 -7.95 -2.07 -13.83
CA GLY A 290 -8.85 -0.93 -14.03
C GLY A 290 -10.29 -1.32 -14.40
N SER A 291 -10.49 -2.38 -15.17
CA SER A 291 -11.84 -2.86 -15.54
C SER A 291 -12.56 -3.51 -14.36
N CYS A 292 -11.91 -4.43 -13.65
CA CYS A 292 -12.50 -5.12 -12.49
C CYS A 292 -12.82 -4.13 -11.36
N ALA A 293 -11.93 -3.17 -11.08
CA ALA A 293 -12.18 -2.10 -10.12
C ALA A 293 -13.41 -1.22 -10.48
N ALA A 294 -13.64 -1.01 -11.78
CA ALA A 294 -14.82 -0.28 -12.25
C ALA A 294 -16.12 -1.09 -12.05
N GLU A 295 -16.05 -2.42 -12.19
CA GLU A 295 -17.17 -3.32 -11.88
C GLU A 295 -17.52 -3.29 -10.40
N ILE A 296 -16.53 -3.46 -9.52
CA ILE A 296 -16.67 -3.35 -8.06
C ILE A 296 -17.30 -2.02 -7.68
N SER A 297 -16.78 -0.92 -8.24
CA SER A 297 -17.32 0.42 -7.99
C SER A 297 -18.78 0.59 -8.45
N ARG A 298 -19.18 -0.09 -9.53
CA ARG A 298 -20.57 -0.08 -10.01
C ARG A 298 -21.46 -0.88 -9.08
N HIS A 299 -21.02 -2.05 -8.63
CA HIS A 299 -21.76 -2.91 -7.70
C HIS A 299 -22.07 -2.17 -6.38
N ARG A 300 -21.04 -1.62 -5.73
CA ARG A 300 -21.19 -0.84 -4.49
C ARG A 300 -22.16 0.33 -4.63
N LYS A 301 -22.13 1.04 -5.78
CA LYS A 301 -23.08 2.13 -6.05
C LYS A 301 -24.52 1.64 -6.20
N MET A 302 -24.74 0.42 -6.66
CA MET A 302 -26.08 -0.16 -6.73
C MET A 302 -26.57 -0.60 -5.35
N GLU A 303 -25.72 -1.25 -4.55
CA GLU A 303 -26.05 -1.65 -3.17
C GLU A 303 -26.42 -0.44 -2.30
N LEU A 304 -25.63 0.64 -2.35
CA LEU A 304 -25.92 1.88 -1.62
C LEU A 304 -27.27 2.52 -2.03
N LYS A 305 -27.71 2.32 -3.27
CA LYS A 305 -29.03 2.81 -3.72
C LYS A 305 -30.17 1.93 -3.26
N GLN A 306 -29.92 0.63 -3.05
CA GLN A 306 -30.93 -0.32 -2.57
C GLN A 306 -31.15 -0.20 -1.07
N THR A 307 -30.09 0.09 -0.30
CA THR A 307 -30.18 0.25 1.16
C THR A 307 -30.63 1.64 1.61
N ALA A 308 -30.58 2.64 0.73
CA ALA A 308 -31.09 3.97 1.04
C ALA A 308 -32.59 3.89 1.37
N PRO A 309 -33.02 4.23 2.59
CA PRO A 309 -34.42 4.15 2.98
C PRO A 309 -35.25 4.98 1.99
N SER A 310 -36.29 4.36 1.44
CA SER A 310 -37.20 5.02 0.51
C SER A 310 -38.08 6.02 1.27
N ASP A 311 -37.49 7.09 1.80
CA ASP A 311 -38.18 8.20 2.46
C ASP A 311 -38.90 9.09 1.45
N LYS A 312 -39.61 8.48 0.51
CA LYS A 312 -40.73 9.10 -0.21
C LYS A 312 -42.01 8.95 0.62
N LYS A 313 -41.95 9.30 1.92
CA LYS A 313 -43.16 9.57 2.67
C LYS A 313 -43.70 10.92 2.22
N LYS A 314 -44.66 10.84 1.29
CA LYS A 314 -45.66 11.84 0.92
C LYS A 314 -45.67 13.04 1.88
N THR A 315 -45.01 14.13 1.50
CA THR A 315 -45.43 15.47 1.92
C THR A 315 -46.79 15.70 1.26
N LYS A 316 -47.85 15.16 1.87
CA LYS A 316 -49.23 15.53 1.54
C LYS A 316 -49.31 17.02 1.79
N SER A 317 -49.39 17.78 0.71
CA SER A 317 -49.78 19.19 0.68
C SER A 317 -51.07 19.35 1.50
N LEU A 318 -50.93 19.87 2.73
CA LEU A 318 -52.03 20.44 3.49
C LEU A 318 -52.37 21.78 2.83
N THR A 319 -53.17 21.70 1.78
CA THR A 319 -54.00 22.82 1.32
C THR A 319 -55.31 22.77 2.09
N LYS A 320 -55.45 23.65 3.08
CA LYS A 320 -56.73 24.09 3.66
C LYS A 320 -56.46 25.51 4.20
N ALA A 321 -56.76 26.58 3.45
CA ALA A 321 -58.06 27.25 3.33
C ALA A 321 -58.58 27.80 4.68
N GLY A 322 -58.42 29.13 4.86
CA GLY A 322 -59.27 30.06 5.63
C GLY A 322 -59.23 29.99 7.16
N VAL A 323 -58.91 31.11 7.83
CA VAL A 323 -59.85 32.04 8.49
C VAL A 323 -59.03 33.12 9.22
N ASP A 324 -59.53 34.35 9.12
CA ASP A 324 -59.09 35.61 9.71
C ASP A 324 -58.95 35.59 11.26
N ASP A 325 -57.96 36.30 11.80
CA ASP A 325 -58.14 37.40 12.78
C ASP A 325 -56.81 37.93 13.35
N ASP A 326 -56.71 39.26 13.36
CA ASP A 326 -55.77 40.13 14.12
C ASP A 326 -55.86 39.81 15.64
N PRO A 327 -54.86 40.12 16.52
CA PRO A 327 -54.36 41.49 16.69
C PRO A 327 -52.84 41.65 17.00
N LYS A 328 -52.31 42.76 16.50
CA LYS A 328 -51.32 43.70 17.11
C LYS A 328 -50.61 43.28 18.42
N ILE A 329 -49.28 43.49 18.42
CA ILE A 329 -48.37 44.08 19.45
C ILE A 329 -46.98 43.48 19.13
N GLY A 330 -45.85 44.17 18.95
CA GLY A 330 -45.39 45.54 19.14
C GLY A 330 -43.86 45.45 19.26
N SER A 331 -43.14 46.49 18.80
CA SER A 331 -41.69 46.78 19.00
C SER A 331 -40.67 45.80 18.38
N LYS A 332 -40.01 46.17 17.27
CA LYS A 332 -38.76 46.98 17.19
C LYS A 332 -37.56 46.33 17.89
N GLU A 333 -36.64 45.78 17.10
CA GLU A 333 -35.25 46.28 17.09
C GLU A 333 -34.51 45.84 15.82
N LYS A 334 -33.96 46.84 15.15
CA LYS A 334 -33.13 46.73 13.95
C LYS A 334 -31.68 46.61 14.42
N ASN A 335 -30.94 45.63 13.94
CA ASN A 335 -29.49 45.78 13.84
C ASN A 335 -28.97 45.12 12.56
N THR A 336 -28.94 45.93 11.50
CA THR A 336 -28.20 45.65 10.26
C THR A 336 -26.85 46.32 10.36
N GLU A 337 -25.80 45.55 10.68
CA GLU A 337 -24.43 46.03 10.62
C GLU A 337 -23.88 45.81 9.20
N LYS A 338 -23.90 46.89 8.42
CA LYS A 338 -23.20 47.01 7.13
C LYS A 338 -21.72 47.26 7.41
N VAL A 339 -20.87 46.26 7.22
CA VAL A 339 -19.42 46.49 7.12
C VAL A 339 -19.08 46.83 5.66
N ASN A 340 -18.89 48.12 5.44
CA ASN A 340 -18.37 48.71 4.22
C ASN A 340 -16.87 48.95 4.44
N LYS A 341 -15.98 48.24 3.75
CA LYS A 341 -14.55 48.58 3.73
C LYS A 341 -14.03 48.63 2.29
N LYS A 342 -13.95 49.87 1.81
CA LYS A 342 -13.38 50.29 0.52
C LYS A 342 -12.10 51.07 0.85
N SER A 343 -10.96 50.56 0.45
CA SER A 343 -9.66 51.27 0.41
C SER A 343 -8.85 50.61 -0.71
N LYS A 344 -8.84 51.21 -1.91
CA LYS A 344 -7.86 52.20 -2.42
C LYS A 344 -6.47 51.61 -2.63
N ASP A 345 -6.23 51.29 -3.90
CA ASP A 345 -5.08 51.69 -4.72
C ASP A 345 -3.71 51.84 -4.04
N ALA A 346 -2.83 50.88 -4.33
CA ALA A 346 -1.39 51.12 -4.43
C ALA A 346 -0.80 50.36 -5.63
N LYS A 347 -0.14 51.13 -6.50
CA LYS A 347 0.45 50.78 -7.79
C LYS A 347 1.76 49.99 -7.61
N PRO A 348 2.16 49.12 -8.57
CA PRO A 348 3.33 48.27 -8.44
C PRO A 348 4.64 48.96 -8.89
N SER A 349 5.67 48.81 -8.08
CA SER A 349 7.10 49.07 -8.32
C SER A 349 7.80 47.99 -7.49
N SER A 350 8.67 47.12 -7.99
CA SER A 350 9.82 47.35 -8.85
C SER A 350 10.30 46.03 -9.46
N LYS A 351 10.85 46.12 -10.67
CA LYS A 351 11.62 45.09 -11.37
C LYS A 351 12.82 44.65 -10.53
N SER A 352 12.98 43.36 -10.27
CA SER A 352 14.29 42.72 -10.15
C SER A 352 14.46 41.74 -11.30
N LYS A 353 15.54 41.97 -12.06
CA LYS A 353 16.06 41.09 -13.10
C LYS A 353 16.96 40.08 -12.39
N GLU A 354 16.67 38.79 -12.51
CA GLU A 354 17.63 37.73 -12.22
C GLU A 354 17.49 36.61 -13.27
N ASP A 355 18.44 36.63 -14.20
CA ASP A 355 19.19 35.51 -14.77
C ASP A 355 18.44 34.20 -15.08
N LYS A 356 17.86 34.18 -16.28
CA LYS A 356 17.64 32.94 -17.03
C LYS A 356 18.99 32.37 -17.47
N LYS A 357 19.57 31.47 -16.67
CA LYS A 357 20.58 30.52 -17.16
C LYS A 357 19.88 29.42 -17.96
N ASN A 358 20.12 29.46 -19.27
CA ASN A 358 19.87 28.39 -20.22
C ASN A 358 20.51 27.08 -19.74
N LEU A 359 19.67 26.10 -19.40
CA LEU A 359 20.04 24.68 -19.41
C LEU A 359 19.47 24.08 -20.69
N SER A 360 20.29 24.12 -21.75
CA SER A 360 20.09 23.34 -22.96
C SER A 360 20.24 21.86 -22.61
N ILE A 361 19.11 21.17 -22.45
CA ILE A 361 19.09 19.71 -22.40
C ILE A 361 19.31 19.22 -23.82
N ASN A 362 20.55 18.79 -24.09
CA ASN A 362 20.89 18.01 -25.27
C ASN A 362 20.13 16.68 -25.23
N SER A 363 19.12 16.56 -26.09
CA SER A 363 18.50 15.29 -26.43
C SER A 363 19.47 14.51 -27.32
N SER A 364 20.34 13.70 -26.72
CA SER A 364 21.13 12.72 -27.45
C SER A 364 20.19 11.59 -27.90
N LYS A 365 19.86 11.60 -29.20
CA LYS A 365 19.33 10.44 -29.91
C LYS A 365 20.39 9.35 -29.91
N GLU A 366 20.26 8.34 -29.05
CA GLU A 366 20.90 7.05 -29.29
C GLU A 366 20.20 6.42 -30.51
N LYS A 367 20.95 6.34 -31.61
CA LYS A 367 20.56 5.62 -32.81
C LYS A 367 21.05 4.18 -32.67
N ASP A 368 20.10 3.26 -32.80
CA ASP A 368 20.35 1.85 -33.06
C ASP A 368 21.35 1.66 -34.21
N LYS A 369 22.43 0.93 -33.94
CA LYS A 369 23.34 0.36 -34.93
C LYS A 369 23.75 -1.03 -34.48
N ASP A 370 22.86 -1.99 -34.67
CA ASP A 370 23.25 -3.40 -34.82
C ASP A 370 23.11 -3.77 -36.30
N LYS A 371 24.24 -3.70 -37.00
CA LYS A 371 24.43 -4.31 -38.31
C LYS A 371 25.33 -5.53 -38.14
N ASN A 372 24.71 -6.69 -38.36
CA ASN A 372 25.12 -7.67 -39.36
C ASN A 372 26.55 -8.25 -39.26
N SER A 373 26.64 -9.51 -38.82
CA SER A 373 27.65 -10.44 -39.33
C SER A 373 27.07 -11.86 -39.38
N GLU A 374 26.47 -12.18 -40.52
CA GLU A 374 26.19 -13.55 -40.94
C GLU A 374 27.29 -14.00 -41.93
N LYS A 375 27.64 -15.29 -41.85
CA LYS A 375 28.31 -16.14 -42.87
C LYS A 375 29.83 -16.00 -43.08
N VAL A 376 30.54 -17.03 -42.60
CA VAL A 376 31.51 -17.75 -43.45
C VAL A 376 31.22 -19.25 -43.40
N SER A 377 31.18 -19.83 -44.59
CA SER A 377 30.77 -21.17 -44.98
C SER A 377 31.85 -22.25 -44.84
N LYS A 378 31.36 -23.48 -44.64
CA LYS A 378 31.97 -24.81 -44.89
C LYS A 378 33.11 -24.87 -45.92
N LYS A 379 34.16 -25.67 -45.62
CA LYS A 379 34.64 -26.71 -46.55
C LYS A 379 35.54 -27.78 -45.87
N SER A 380 35.13 -29.02 -46.11
CA SER A 380 35.82 -30.33 -46.10
C SER A 380 37.35 -30.35 -46.27
N LYS A 381 38.02 -31.36 -45.66
CA LYS A 381 38.86 -32.33 -46.39
C LYS A 381 39.29 -33.52 -45.53
N ASP A 382 39.31 -34.67 -46.20
CA ASP A 382 39.65 -36.02 -45.78
C ASP A 382 41.16 -36.29 -45.53
N ALA A 383 41.38 -37.42 -44.83
CA ALA A 383 42.42 -38.44 -45.02
C ALA A 383 43.93 -38.14 -44.85
N LYS A 384 44.52 -38.85 -43.87
CA LYS A 384 45.77 -39.67 -43.83
C LYS A 384 47.12 -39.07 -44.28
N PRO A 385 48.26 -39.53 -43.72
CA PRO A 385 48.74 -40.94 -43.71
C PRO A 385 48.42 -41.75 -42.45
#